data_AF-A0A9E3CA94-F1
#
_entry.id   AF-A0A9E3CA94-F1
#
_cell.length_a   1.000
_cell.length_b   1.000
_cell.length_c   1.000
_cell.angle_alpha   90.00
_cell.angle_beta   90.00
_cell.angle_gamma   90.00
#
_symmetry.space_group_name_H-M   'P 1'
#
loop_
_entity.id
_entity.type
_entity.pdbx_description
1 polymer ?
#
loop_
_entity_poly.entity_id
_entity_poly.type
_entity_poly.pdbx_seq_one_letter_code
_entity_poly.pdbx_strand_id
1 'polypeptide(L)'
;MSLTAAAPVLTAQDHEHFLEHGYVVVKRAVPPETIAAAVEALEAGAYTGRVGDADYRPVRAEAVAECVTDTVHAAIAEIFGEAYPFDRSRHGDDMPRPYRPEADWPPPRAHIDDDYPTLMPNGWALGLFIFLTPVRPHGGAFVLFPGSYRRYQEALAASPDGILGVVAAPELAGEHQEFLAEPGDILLFHHLMGHAGSENVADPQTRHALLSRWHPHARIVPGDKSLTAMTTIEKANSLRHQHERFGTTFQTPDDGRGQGLARPGNLTAQTLLPVQGETHLLCVDDTQPHVIQHARSTDLSHWEFGEPLPTFSHPVDSLSLFQRGSDVLLLVGTAGAIRIYRSRGLTDWAPLHTVPEAEFGVGHYSTSFGSRTARGQVLFFVSPEQPTQVRCRWAKAWDQIGEAAGDEAVVAEAPDGRRITGLCLKPVFSESGFALVADLAEPEGAGTRPFYTLSGDSASYPDPLRPLAFTAPTAPRALQVYRRARNYWIVTYLRDQDGQARLFWGVIDWQHEPATLREITTPEQWATALEIVGVL
;
A
#
# COMPACT_ATOMS: atom_id res chain seq x y z
N MET A 1 11.55 -7.25 -42.53
CA MET A 1 10.57 -8.35 -42.67
C MET A 1 9.42 -8.01 -41.75
N SER A 2 8.21 -7.83 -42.28
CA SER A 2 7.02 -7.55 -41.47
C SER A 2 6.65 -8.81 -40.69
N LEU A 3 6.84 -8.81 -39.38
CA LEU A 3 6.32 -9.88 -38.52
C LEU A 3 4.80 -9.82 -38.62
N THR A 4 4.18 -10.87 -39.15
CA THR A 4 2.73 -11.05 -39.06
C THR A 4 2.37 -11.11 -37.59
N ALA A 5 1.54 -10.18 -37.11
CA ALA A 5 1.07 -10.18 -35.73
C ALA A 5 0.44 -11.55 -35.42
N ALA A 6 0.86 -12.18 -34.32
CA ALA A 6 0.24 -13.40 -33.85
C ALA A 6 -1.25 -13.14 -33.55
N ALA A 7 -2.08 -14.17 -33.70
CA ALA A 7 -3.49 -14.06 -33.31
C ALA A 7 -3.60 -13.73 -31.80
N PRO A 8 -4.55 -12.88 -31.38
CA PRO A 8 -4.74 -12.54 -29.98
C PRO A 8 -5.11 -13.78 -29.16
N VAL A 9 -4.56 -13.87 -27.95
CA VAL A 9 -4.85 -14.94 -26.99
C VAL A 9 -6.16 -14.69 -26.27
N LEU A 10 -6.46 -13.43 -25.95
CA LEU A 10 -7.69 -13.01 -25.28
C LEU A 10 -8.68 -12.44 -26.30
N THR A 11 -9.94 -12.82 -26.15
CA THR A 11 -11.05 -12.23 -26.90
C THR A 11 -11.51 -10.94 -26.23
N ALA A 12 -12.31 -10.12 -26.94
CA ALA A 12 -12.95 -8.96 -26.32
C ALA A 12 -13.78 -9.35 -25.08
N GLN A 13 -14.45 -10.51 -25.11
CA GLN A 13 -15.21 -11.00 -23.96
C GLN A 13 -14.32 -11.31 -22.75
N ASP A 14 -13.11 -11.81 -22.97
CA ASP A 14 -12.14 -12.11 -21.91
C ASP A 14 -11.68 -10.82 -21.21
N HIS A 15 -11.42 -9.76 -21.97
CA HIS A 15 -11.11 -8.44 -21.41
C HIS A 15 -12.28 -7.87 -20.62
N GLU A 16 -13.51 -8.00 -21.13
CA GLU A 16 -14.71 -7.54 -20.43
C GLU A 16 -14.97 -8.34 -19.15
N HIS A 17 -14.73 -9.65 -19.18
CA HIS A 17 -14.81 -10.53 -18.00
C HIS A 17 -13.78 -10.11 -16.94
N PHE A 18 -12.55 -9.76 -17.35
CA PHE A 18 -11.54 -9.21 -16.43
C PHE A 18 -12.01 -7.91 -15.77
N LEU A 19 -12.60 -6.99 -16.54
CA LEU A 19 -13.15 -5.75 -16.00
C LEU A 19 -14.35 -6.00 -15.09
N GLU A 20 -15.18 -6.99 -15.37
CA GLU A 20 -16.36 -7.27 -14.56
C GLU A 20 -16.08 -8.11 -13.30
N HIS A 21 -15.04 -8.95 -13.32
CA HIS A 21 -14.82 -9.91 -12.24
C HIS A 21 -13.45 -9.81 -11.58
N GLY A 22 -12.50 -9.10 -12.18
CA GLY A 22 -11.14 -8.97 -11.68
C GLY A 22 -10.25 -10.17 -11.99
N TYR A 23 -10.69 -11.09 -12.85
CA TYR A 23 -9.89 -12.22 -13.31
C TYR A 23 -10.25 -12.62 -14.73
N VAL A 24 -9.37 -13.38 -15.38
CA VAL A 24 -9.60 -13.99 -16.70
C VAL A 24 -8.89 -15.33 -16.78
N VAL A 25 -9.42 -16.23 -17.60
CA VAL A 25 -8.94 -17.61 -17.71
C VAL A 25 -8.51 -17.89 -19.13
N VAL A 26 -7.30 -18.41 -19.30
CA VAL A 26 -6.83 -18.93 -20.60
C VAL A 26 -6.73 -20.44 -20.51
N LYS A 27 -7.55 -21.13 -21.31
CA LYS A 27 -7.63 -22.59 -21.28
C LYS A 27 -6.46 -23.20 -22.03
N ARG A 28 -5.86 -24.26 -21.47
CA ARG A 28 -4.78 -25.04 -22.11
C ARG A 28 -3.62 -24.17 -22.62
N ALA A 29 -3.22 -23.16 -21.85
CA ALA A 29 -2.10 -22.29 -22.20
C ALA A 29 -0.73 -22.98 -22.06
N VAL A 30 -0.67 -24.11 -21.35
CA VAL A 30 0.53 -24.92 -21.18
C VAL A 30 0.35 -26.30 -21.82
N PRO A 31 1.29 -26.78 -22.65
CA PRO A 31 1.21 -28.09 -23.28
C PRO A 31 1.24 -29.25 -22.26
N PRO A 32 0.50 -30.35 -22.49
CA PRO A 32 0.46 -31.51 -21.59
C PRO A 32 1.83 -32.12 -21.26
N GLU A 33 2.75 -32.17 -22.22
CA GLU A 33 4.10 -32.71 -22.03
C GLU A 33 4.95 -31.86 -21.08
N THR A 34 4.82 -30.52 -21.16
CA THR A 34 5.48 -29.59 -20.25
C THR A 34 4.93 -29.74 -18.83
N ILE A 35 3.61 -29.90 -18.70
CA ILE A 35 2.96 -30.13 -17.42
C ILE A 35 3.44 -31.43 -16.79
N ALA A 36 3.48 -32.52 -17.56
CA ALA A 36 3.92 -33.82 -17.06
C ALA A 36 5.35 -33.77 -16.51
N ALA A 37 6.28 -33.14 -17.25
CA ALA A 37 7.66 -32.96 -16.81
C ALA A 37 7.76 -32.08 -15.54
N ALA A 38 6.95 -31.02 -15.44
CA ALA A 38 6.93 -30.17 -14.26
C ALA A 38 6.40 -30.92 -13.04
N VAL A 39 5.28 -31.65 -13.15
CA VAL A 39 4.72 -32.44 -12.04
C VAL A 39 5.68 -33.53 -11.60
N GLU A 40 6.33 -34.25 -12.52
CA GLU A 40 7.37 -35.23 -12.18
C GLU A 40 8.51 -34.59 -11.38
N ALA A 41 8.99 -33.42 -11.80
CA ALA A 41 10.04 -32.70 -11.09
C ALA A 41 9.61 -32.22 -9.70
N LEU A 42 8.36 -31.76 -9.54
CA LEU A 42 7.81 -31.31 -8.26
C LEU A 42 7.65 -32.47 -7.27
N GLU A 43 7.09 -33.60 -7.73
CA GLU A 43 6.88 -34.80 -6.90
C GLU A 43 8.19 -35.51 -6.54
N ALA A 44 9.22 -35.40 -7.39
CA ALA A 44 10.57 -35.89 -7.07
C ALA A 44 11.34 -34.95 -6.11
N GLY A 45 10.92 -33.69 -5.99
CA GLY A 45 11.55 -32.69 -5.16
C GLY A 45 11.20 -32.83 -3.68
N ALA A 46 12.00 -32.19 -2.81
CA ALA A 46 11.70 -32.05 -1.40
C ALA A 46 11.38 -30.59 -1.09
N TYR A 47 10.15 -30.31 -0.65
CA TYR A 47 9.77 -29.01 -0.11
C TYR A 47 10.43 -28.79 1.25
N THR A 48 10.85 -27.55 1.55
CA THR A 48 11.16 -27.13 2.92
C THR A 48 10.07 -26.19 3.42
N GLY A 49 9.65 -26.32 4.68
CA GLY A 49 8.58 -25.52 5.29
C GLY A 49 7.17 -25.90 4.81
N ARG A 50 6.14 -25.19 5.26
CA ARG A 50 4.77 -25.29 4.71
C ARG A 50 4.49 -24.10 3.82
N VAL A 51 3.64 -24.28 2.81
CA VAL A 51 3.21 -23.18 1.93
C VAL A 51 2.66 -22.03 2.77
N GLY A 52 3.24 -20.83 2.60
CA GLY A 52 2.89 -19.62 3.34
C GLY A 52 3.78 -19.34 4.56
N ASP A 53 4.61 -20.29 5.00
CA ASP A 53 5.60 -20.06 6.06
C ASP A 53 6.84 -19.33 5.51
N ALA A 54 7.51 -18.54 6.35
CA ALA A 54 8.69 -17.76 5.94
C ALA A 54 9.89 -18.60 5.48
N ASP A 55 9.98 -19.85 5.95
CA ASP A 55 11.00 -20.83 5.55
C ASP A 55 10.57 -21.71 4.37
N TYR A 56 9.39 -21.47 3.79
CA TYR A 56 8.95 -22.18 2.59
C TYR A 56 9.94 -21.97 1.46
N ARG A 57 10.41 -23.06 0.84
CA ARG A 57 11.17 -23.02 -0.40
C ARG A 57 10.51 -23.96 -1.41
N PRO A 58 10.01 -23.43 -2.54
CA PRO A 58 9.43 -24.27 -3.57
C PRO A 58 10.53 -25.04 -4.30
N VAL A 59 10.14 -26.19 -4.87
CA VAL A 59 11.02 -26.97 -5.74
C VAL A 59 11.32 -26.14 -7.00
N ARG A 60 12.60 -25.95 -7.30
CA ARG A 60 13.06 -25.23 -8.50
C ARG A 60 13.58 -26.22 -9.52
N ALA A 61 12.93 -26.28 -10.67
CA ALA A 61 13.33 -27.10 -11.80
C ALA A 61 13.10 -26.33 -13.11
N GLU A 62 13.91 -26.61 -14.14
CA GLU A 62 13.75 -26.01 -15.47
C GLU A 62 12.36 -26.30 -16.05
N ALA A 63 11.87 -27.54 -15.90
CA ALA A 63 10.53 -27.95 -16.33
C ALA A 63 9.40 -27.10 -15.70
N VAL A 64 9.58 -26.61 -14.46
CA VAL A 64 8.60 -25.71 -13.81
C VAL A 64 8.62 -24.33 -14.46
N ALA A 65 9.80 -23.81 -14.80
CA ALA A 65 9.92 -22.53 -15.51
C ALA A 65 9.32 -22.60 -16.92
N GLU A 66 9.45 -23.73 -17.60
CA GLU A 66 8.89 -23.96 -18.95
C GLU A 66 7.35 -23.83 -18.98
N CYS A 67 6.66 -24.04 -17.85
CA CYS A 67 5.21 -23.84 -17.76
C CYS A 67 4.78 -22.38 -18.03
N VAL A 68 5.67 -21.40 -17.84
CA VAL A 68 5.39 -20.01 -18.23
C VAL A 68 5.64 -19.86 -19.73
N THR A 69 4.65 -20.23 -20.55
CA THR A 69 4.77 -20.28 -22.02
C THR A 69 4.67 -18.89 -22.68
N ASP A 70 4.95 -18.81 -23.98
CA ASP A 70 4.74 -17.57 -24.73
C ASP A 70 3.26 -17.17 -24.82
N THR A 71 2.34 -18.15 -24.75
CA THR A 71 0.89 -17.91 -24.63
C THR A 71 0.57 -17.19 -23.32
N VAL A 72 1.19 -17.61 -22.21
CA VAL A 72 1.04 -16.95 -20.90
C VAL A 72 1.53 -15.50 -20.98
N HIS A 73 2.73 -15.27 -21.51
CA HIS A 73 3.26 -13.91 -21.68
C HIS A 73 2.41 -13.07 -22.63
N ALA A 74 1.87 -13.65 -23.71
CA ALA A 74 1.00 -12.93 -24.64
C ALA A 74 -0.31 -12.48 -23.94
N ALA A 75 -0.94 -13.35 -23.15
CA ALA A 75 -2.12 -12.98 -22.36
C ALA A 75 -1.83 -11.85 -21.36
N ILE A 76 -0.69 -11.88 -20.66
CA ILE A 76 -0.28 -10.80 -19.76
C ILE A 76 -0.05 -9.50 -20.55
N ALA A 77 0.63 -9.58 -21.69
CA ALA A 77 0.90 -8.44 -22.56
C ALA A 77 -0.38 -7.81 -23.10
N GLU A 78 -1.41 -8.59 -23.41
CA GLU A 78 -2.71 -8.09 -23.85
C GLU A 78 -3.47 -7.36 -22.73
N ILE A 79 -3.41 -7.84 -21.48
CA ILE A 79 -4.00 -7.14 -20.34
C ILE A 79 -3.28 -5.82 -20.04
N PHE A 80 -1.94 -5.84 -20.03
CA PHE A 80 -1.14 -4.64 -19.81
C PHE A 80 -1.23 -3.66 -20.98
N GLY A 81 -1.24 -4.15 -22.21
CA GLY A 81 -1.15 -3.36 -23.43
C GLY A 81 0.27 -2.86 -23.74
N GLU A 82 0.48 -2.42 -24.98
CA GLU A 82 1.81 -2.11 -25.54
C GLU A 82 2.58 -1.02 -24.78
N ALA A 83 1.88 -0.09 -24.12
CA ALA A 83 2.49 1.00 -23.37
C ALA A 83 3.19 0.54 -22.07
N TYR A 84 2.96 -0.71 -21.64
CA TYR A 84 3.39 -1.23 -20.35
C TYR A 84 4.23 -2.50 -20.52
N PRO A 85 5.47 -2.38 -21.03
CA PRO A 85 6.36 -3.52 -21.14
C PRO A 85 6.69 -4.09 -19.75
N PHE A 86 7.00 -5.37 -19.70
CA PHE A 86 7.31 -6.09 -18.47
C PHE A 86 8.41 -7.12 -18.72
N ASP A 87 9.02 -7.62 -17.65
CA ASP A 87 10.02 -8.68 -17.73
C ASP A 87 9.33 -10.01 -18.07
N ARG A 88 9.75 -10.65 -19.17
CA ARG A 88 9.24 -11.95 -19.62
C ARG A 88 10.01 -13.10 -18.99
N SER A 89 10.38 -12.98 -17.72
CA SER A 89 11.01 -14.07 -16.98
C SER A 89 10.06 -15.27 -16.88
N ARG A 90 10.65 -16.45 -16.76
CA ARG A 90 9.95 -17.73 -16.66
C ARG A 90 10.16 -18.27 -15.26
N HIS A 91 9.24 -17.97 -14.36
CA HIS A 91 9.30 -18.39 -12.96
C HIS A 91 7.90 -18.62 -12.40
N GLY A 92 7.80 -19.49 -11.41
CA GLY A 92 6.58 -19.75 -10.67
C GLY A 92 6.88 -20.57 -9.43
N ASP A 93 6.26 -20.20 -8.32
CA ASP A 93 6.39 -20.90 -7.05
C ASP A 93 5.24 -21.90 -6.92
N ASP A 94 5.56 -23.18 -6.76
CA ASP A 94 4.52 -24.19 -6.56
C ASP A 94 3.81 -23.99 -5.22
N MET A 95 2.49 -24.18 -5.25
CA MET A 95 1.58 -23.97 -4.12
C MET A 95 0.82 -25.28 -3.83
N PRO A 96 1.49 -26.39 -3.48
CA PRO A 96 0.86 -27.71 -3.40
C PRO A 96 -0.27 -27.76 -2.37
N ARG A 97 -1.35 -28.49 -2.70
CA ARG A 97 -2.40 -28.89 -1.74
C ARG A 97 -2.49 -30.42 -1.68
N PRO A 98 -1.76 -31.04 -0.73
CA PRO A 98 -1.82 -32.48 -0.54
C PRO A 98 -3.19 -32.90 0.00
N TYR A 99 -3.59 -34.14 -0.28
CA TYR A 99 -4.84 -34.71 0.21
C TYR A 99 -4.87 -34.83 1.73
N ARG A 100 -5.91 -34.25 2.34
CA ARG A 100 -6.17 -34.22 3.78
C ARG A 100 -7.65 -34.50 4.05
N PRO A 101 -8.11 -35.75 3.91
CA PRO A 101 -9.53 -36.08 4.05
C PRO A 101 -10.13 -35.76 5.41
N GLU A 102 -9.29 -35.74 6.46
CA GLU A 102 -9.71 -35.48 7.83
C GLU A 102 -9.66 -33.99 8.21
N ALA A 103 -9.22 -33.11 7.30
CA ALA A 103 -9.19 -31.68 7.58
C ALA A 103 -10.60 -31.06 7.44
N ASP A 104 -10.88 -30.04 8.26
CA ASP A 104 -12.08 -29.24 8.10
C ASP A 104 -12.03 -28.46 6.78
N TRP A 105 -13.21 -28.24 6.18
CA TRP A 105 -13.38 -27.35 5.03
C TRP A 105 -14.16 -26.10 5.46
N PRO A 106 -13.50 -25.12 6.10
CA PRO A 106 -14.18 -23.94 6.59
C PRO A 106 -14.62 -23.03 5.44
N PRO A 107 -15.64 -22.17 5.65
CA PRO A 107 -15.99 -21.13 4.69
C PRO A 107 -14.75 -20.30 4.30
N PRO A 108 -14.44 -20.15 3.00
CA PRO A 108 -13.30 -19.36 2.56
C PRO A 108 -13.39 -17.91 3.04
N ARG A 109 -12.26 -17.37 3.49
CA ARG A 109 -12.14 -15.98 3.92
C ARG A 109 -11.29 -15.21 2.94
N ALA A 110 -11.85 -14.18 2.31
CA ALA A 110 -11.13 -13.35 1.36
C ALA A 110 -9.95 -12.63 2.02
N HIS A 111 -8.86 -12.54 1.26
CA HIS A 111 -7.75 -11.64 1.51
C HIS A 111 -7.24 -11.06 0.19
N ILE A 112 -6.35 -10.09 0.30
CA ILE A 112 -5.51 -9.57 -0.78
C ILE A 112 -4.05 -9.79 -0.40
N ASP A 113 -3.22 -9.94 -1.41
CA ASP A 113 -1.84 -10.41 -1.29
C ASP A 113 -0.82 -9.29 -0.99
N ASP A 114 -1.26 -8.02 -0.98
CA ASP A 114 -0.43 -6.83 -0.72
C ASP A 114 -0.71 -6.28 0.69
N ASP A 115 0.32 -6.13 1.52
CA ASP A 115 0.27 -5.60 2.88
C ASP A 115 0.04 -4.08 2.94
N TYR A 116 0.30 -3.39 1.84
CA TYR A 116 0.11 -1.94 1.72
C TYR A 116 -0.61 -1.62 0.40
N PRO A 117 -1.82 -2.15 0.21
CA PRO A 117 -2.57 -2.00 -1.01
C PRO A 117 -2.90 -0.53 -1.26
N THR A 118 -2.97 -0.17 -2.54
CA THR A 118 -3.33 1.16 -3.02
C THR A 118 -4.31 1.02 -4.17
N LEU A 119 -4.93 2.13 -4.58
CA LEU A 119 -5.80 2.12 -5.77
C LEU A 119 -5.02 1.68 -7.02
N MET A 120 -3.81 2.22 -7.19
CA MET A 120 -2.89 1.82 -8.24
C MET A 120 -1.98 0.69 -7.78
N PRO A 121 -1.58 -0.24 -8.65
CA PRO A 121 -0.60 -1.26 -8.32
C PRO A 121 0.71 -0.66 -7.78
N ASN A 122 1.11 -1.04 -6.56
CA ASN A 122 2.35 -0.57 -5.96
C ASN A 122 3.54 -1.51 -6.28
N GLY A 123 3.38 -2.81 -6.01
CA GLY A 123 4.41 -3.83 -6.28
C GLY A 123 4.11 -4.69 -7.51
N TRP A 124 2.89 -5.21 -7.61
CA TRP A 124 2.43 -6.06 -8.70
C TRP A 124 1.00 -5.69 -9.11
N ALA A 125 0.69 -5.89 -10.39
CA ALA A 125 -0.59 -5.51 -10.99
C ALA A 125 -1.46 -6.73 -11.33
N LEU A 126 -0.82 -7.86 -11.66
CA LEU A 126 -1.48 -9.12 -11.98
C LEU A 126 -0.86 -10.28 -11.23
N GLY A 127 -1.71 -11.12 -10.64
CA GLY A 127 -1.34 -12.43 -10.16
C GLY A 127 -1.63 -13.46 -11.25
N LEU A 128 -0.82 -14.52 -11.29
CA LEU A 128 -0.96 -15.63 -12.23
C LEU A 128 -0.95 -16.94 -11.45
N PHE A 129 -1.98 -17.77 -11.66
CA PHE A 129 -1.95 -19.19 -11.35
C PHE A 129 -1.86 -20.03 -12.63
N ILE A 130 -0.95 -20.99 -12.67
CA ILE A 130 -0.89 -22.05 -13.69
C ILE A 130 -1.24 -23.38 -13.01
N PHE A 131 -2.31 -24.05 -13.43
CA PHE A 131 -2.74 -25.30 -12.82
C PHE A 131 -2.08 -26.49 -13.50
N LEU A 132 -1.37 -27.32 -12.73
CA LEU A 132 -0.60 -28.45 -13.26
C LEU A 132 -1.29 -29.80 -13.08
N THR A 133 -2.27 -29.86 -12.19
CA THR A 133 -3.14 -31.02 -11.97
C THR A 133 -4.60 -30.57 -12.04
N PRO A 134 -5.56 -31.50 -12.24
CA PRO A 134 -6.96 -31.14 -12.20
C PRO A 134 -7.33 -30.55 -10.83
N VAL A 135 -8.20 -29.55 -10.82
CA VAL A 135 -8.77 -28.98 -9.60
C VAL A 135 -10.22 -29.42 -9.51
N ARG A 136 -10.50 -30.32 -8.57
CA ARG A 136 -11.85 -30.83 -8.30
C ARG A 136 -12.52 -30.04 -7.17
N PRO A 137 -13.86 -30.10 -7.04
CA PRO A 137 -14.56 -29.50 -5.91
C PRO A 137 -13.98 -29.99 -4.58
N HIS A 138 -13.69 -29.05 -3.67
CA HIS A 138 -13.00 -29.31 -2.40
C HIS A 138 -11.61 -29.99 -2.56
N GLY A 139 -11.00 -29.87 -3.73
CA GLY A 139 -9.70 -30.41 -4.10
C GLY A 139 -8.54 -29.43 -3.90
N GLY A 140 -8.68 -28.47 -2.98
CA GLY A 140 -7.66 -27.44 -2.73
C GLY A 140 -7.61 -26.34 -3.78
N ALA A 141 -8.77 -25.90 -4.26
CA ALA A 141 -8.92 -24.88 -5.28
C ALA A 141 -8.37 -23.49 -4.86
N PHE A 142 -8.11 -22.67 -5.88
CA PHE A 142 -8.08 -21.22 -5.71
C PHE A 142 -9.53 -20.73 -5.62
N VAL A 143 -9.86 -20.00 -4.56
CA VAL A 143 -11.21 -19.48 -4.34
C VAL A 143 -11.25 -18.02 -4.76
N LEU A 144 -12.14 -17.72 -5.70
CA LEU A 144 -12.36 -16.40 -6.27
C LEU A 144 -13.46 -15.67 -5.51
N PHE A 145 -13.34 -14.35 -5.41
CA PHE A 145 -14.45 -13.46 -5.01
C PHE A 145 -14.73 -12.48 -6.15
N PRO A 146 -15.54 -12.88 -7.15
CA PRO A 146 -15.74 -12.09 -8.37
C PRO A 146 -16.22 -10.65 -8.09
N GLY A 147 -15.56 -9.69 -8.73
CA GLY A 147 -15.91 -8.27 -8.63
C GLY A 147 -15.54 -7.60 -7.30
N SER A 148 -14.97 -8.33 -6.34
CA SER A 148 -14.50 -7.78 -5.05
C SER A 148 -13.55 -6.60 -5.22
N TYR A 149 -12.67 -6.67 -6.23
CA TYR A 149 -11.65 -5.65 -6.47
C TYR A 149 -12.24 -4.24 -6.65
N ARG A 150 -13.43 -4.09 -7.26
CA ARG A 150 -14.11 -2.79 -7.41
C ARG A 150 -14.61 -2.26 -6.08
N ARG A 151 -15.25 -3.12 -5.28
CA ARG A 151 -15.73 -2.77 -3.94
C ARG A 151 -14.57 -2.39 -3.03
N TYR A 152 -13.42 -3.04 -3.19
CA TYR A 152 -12.19 -2.67 -2.49
C TYR A 152 -11.61 -1.34 -2.98
N GLN A 153 -11.67 -1.04 -4.28
CA GLN A 153 -11.29 0.27 -4.82
C GLN A 153 -12.17 1.39 -4.26
N GLU A 154 -13.48 1.19 -4.18
CA GLU A 154 -14.40 2.13 -3.53
C GLU A 154 -14.01 2.38 -2.07
N ALA A 155 -13.77 1.31 -1.31
CA ALA A 155 -13.34 1.40 0.07
C ALA A 155 -11.96 2.06 0.23
N LEU A 156 -11.01 1.79 -0.68
CA LEU A 156 -9.68 2.43 -0.71
C LEU A 156 -9.74 3.91 -1.12
N ALA A 157 -10.69 4.28 -1.99
CA ALA A 157 -10.92 5.67 -2.35
C ALA A 157 -11.36 6.46 -1.11
N ALA A 158 -12.24 5.87 -0.31
CA ALA A 158 -12.74 6.44 0.94
C ALA A 158 -11.74 6.38 2.11
N SER A 159 -10.95 5.30 2.23
CA SER A 159 -10.06 5.01 3.37
C SER A 159 -8.80 4.24 2.91
N PRO A 160 -7.76 4.93 2.41
CA PRO A 160 -6.62 4.27 1.75
C PRO A 160 -5.84 3.26 2.61
N ASP A 161 -5.80 3.47 3.93
CA ASP A 161 -5.04 2.63 4.86
C ASP A 161 -5.92 1.55 5.56
N GLY A 162 -7.25 1.55 5.31
CA GLY A 162 -8.22 0.75 6.08
C GLY A 162 -8.53 -0.65 5.52
N ILE A 163 -8.30 -0.89 4.22
CA ILE A 163 -8.92 -2.03 3.50
C ILE A 163 -8.60 -3.41 4.11
N LEU A 164 -7.38 -3.63 4.61
CA LEU A 164 -6.94 -4.93 5.11
C LEU A 164 -7.74 -5.44 6.32
N GLY A 165 -8.32 -4.54 7.11
CA GLY A 165 -9.16 -4.96 8.24
C GLY A 165 -10.59 -5.33 7.84
N VAL A 166 -11.01 -5.00 6.61
CA VAL A 166 -12.40 -5.15 6.15
C VAL A 166 -12.52 -5.99 4.86
N VAL A 167 -11.41 -6.38 4.24
CA VAL A 167 -11.37 -7.15 2.98
C VAL A 167 -12.23 -8.43 3.02
N ALA A 168 -12.32 -9.08 4.19
CA ALA A 168 -13.08 -10.29 4.41
C ALA A 168 -14.57 -10.06 4.71
N ALA A 169 -15.01 -8.81 4.84
CA ALA A 169 -16.41 -8.49 5.14
C ALA A 169 -17.30 -8.91 3.95
N PRO A 170 -18.40 -9.66 4.16
CA PRO A 170 -19.21 -10.19 3.06
C PRO A 170 -19.72 -9.14 2.07
N GLU A 171 -20.02 -7.93 2.54
CA GLU A 171 -20.45 -6.80 1.73
C GLU A 171 -19.38 -6.27 0.78
N LEU A 172 -18.10 -6.45 1.12
CA LEU A 172 -16.97 -6.06 0.27
C LEU A 172 -16.44 -7.25 -0.55
N ALA A 173 -16.28 -8.41 0.06
CA ALA A 173 -15.80 -9.60 -0.62
C ALA A 173 -16.84 -10.11 -1.64
N GLY A 174 -18.11 -10.14 -1.28
CA GLY A 174 -19.17 -10.78 -2.07
C GLY A 174 -19.14 -12.31 -1.93
N GLU A 175 -19.88 -12.98 -2.82
CA GLU A 175 -19.91 -14.45 -2.87
C GLU A 175 -18.59 -15.02 -3.39
N HIS A 176 -18.22 -16.18 -2.87
CA HIS A 176 -17.02 -16.90 -3.26
C HIS A 176 -17.34 -18.04 -4.23
N GLN A 177 -16.34 -18.42 -5.02
CA GLN A 177 -16.45 -19.53 -5.97
C GLN A 177 -15.13 -20.30 -6.03
N GLU A 178 -15.16 -21.63 -5.92
CA GLU A 178 -13.99 -22.45 -6.24
C GLU A 178 -13.68 -22.39 -7.73
N PHE A 179 -12.44 -22.05 -8.08
CA PHE A 179 -11.96 -22.13 -9.44
C PHE A 179 -11.54 -23.55 -9.78
N LEU A 180 -12.41 -24.24 -10.53
CA LEU A 180 -12.12 -25.56 -11.07
C LEU A 180 -11.37 -25.43 -12.39
N ALA A 181 -10.31 -26.21 -12.54
CA ALA A 181 -9.35 -26.09 -13.64
C ALA A 181 -8.92 -27.47 -14.14
N GLU A 182 -8.65 -27.56 -15.44
CA GLU A 182 -7.92 -28.68 -16.01
C GLU A 182 -6.42 -28.33 -16.10
N PRO A 183 -5.52 -29.32 -16.15
CA PRO A 183 -4.09 -29.07 -16.33
C PRO A 183 -3.81 -28.19 -17.55
N GLY A 184 -2.99 -27.16 -17.35
CA GLY A 184 -2.58 -26.19 -18.36
C GLY A 184 -3.50 -24.99 -18.48
N ASP A 185 -4.62 -24.97 -17.77
CA ASP A 185 -5.40 -23.74 -17.60
C ASP A 185 -4.59 -22.74 -16.76
N ILE A 186 -4.70 -21.46 -17.13
CA ILE A 186 -4.17 -20.36 -16.32
C ILE A 186 -5.27 -19.41 -15.89
N LEU A 187 -5.04 -18.77 -14.76
CA LEU A 187 -5.89 -17.73 -14.18
C LEU A 187 -5.02 -16.49 -13.97
N LEU A 188 -5.37 -15.39 -14.64
CA LEU A 188 -4.83 -14.06 -14.36
C LEU A 188 -5.82 -13.31 -13.48
N PHE A 189 -5.36 -12.67 -12.42
CA PHE A 189 -6.22 -11.93 -11.51
C PHE A 189 -5.64 -10.57 -11.10
N HIS A 190 -6.54 -9.62 -10.85
CA HIS A 190 -6.22 -8.26 -10.45
C HIS A 190 -5.60 -8.20 -9.06
N HIS A 191 -4.67 -7.28 -8.83
CA HIS A 191 -3.96 -7.19 -7.55
C HIS A 191 -4.84 -6.94 -6.31
N LEU A 192 -5.99 -6.32 -6.50
CA LEU A 192 -7.01 -6.12 -5.47
C LEU A 192 -8.11 -7.19 -5.49
N MET A 193 -8.01 -8.27 -6.25
CA MET A 193 -9.06 -9.29 -6.21
C MET A 193 -9.01 -10.05 -4.90
N GLY A 194 -10.13 -10.07 -4.18
CA GLY A 194 -10.33 -10.93 -3.02
C GLY A 194 -10.21 -12.39 -3.43
N HIS A 195 -9.40 -13.14 -2.70
CA HIS A 195 -9.20 -14.56 -2.96
C HIS A 195 -8.87 -15.34 -1.69
N ALA A 196 -8.87 -16.66 -1.79
CA ALA A 196 -8.39 -17.57 -0.76
C ALA A 196 -7.87 -18.87 -1.40
N GLY A 197 -7.17 -19.69 -0.63
CA GLY A 197 -6.91 -21.09 -1.01
C GLY A 197 -7.75 -22.01 -0.13
N SER A 198 -8.36 -23.05 -0.71
CA SER A 198 -9.02 -24.10 0.06
C SER A 198 -8.06 -25.25 0.39
N GLU A 199 -8.43 -26.05 1.39
CA GLU A 199 -7.80 -27.35 1.66
C GLU A 199 -8.27 -28.39 0.63
N ASN A 200 -7.41 -29.38 0.35
CA ASN A 200 -7.78 -30.53 -0.46
C ASN A 200 -8.28 -31.66 0.46
N VAL A 201 -9.60 -31.79 0.58
CA VAL A 201 -10.24 -32.80 1.44
C VAL A 201 -10.93 -33.91 0.62
N ALA A 202 -11.00 -33.76 -0.71
CA ALA A 202 -11.80 -34.63 -1.58
C ALA A 202 -11.02 -35.38 -2.66
N ASP A 203 -9.84 -34.90 -3.08
CA ASP A 203 -9.07 -35.52 -4.17
C ASP A 203 -7.78 -36.16 -3.65
N PRO A 204 -7.58 -37.49 -3.82
CA PRO A 204 -6.35 -38.15 -3.40
C PRO A 204 -5.09 -37.67 -4.14
N GLN A 205 -5.23 -37.00 -5.28
CA GLN A 205 -4.11 -36.39 -5.99
C GLN A 205 -3.73 -35.05 -5.34
N THR A 206 -2.42 -34.81 -5.15
CA THR A 206 -1.91 -33.49 -4.74
C THR A 206 -2.25 -32.46 -5.82
N ARG A 207 -2.85 -31.33 -5.43
CA ARG A 207 -3.10 -30.24 -6.36
C ARG A 207 -1.85 -29.38 -6.50
N HIS A 208 -1.20 -29.41 -7.67
CA HIS A 208 -0.08 -28.52 -8.00
C HIS A 208 -0.55 -27.31 -8.81
N ALA A 209 -0.07 -26.13 -8.42
CA ALA A 209 -0.29 -24.92 -9.19
C ALA A 209 0.85 -23.93 -8.93
N LEU A 210 1.29 -23.24 -9.97
CA LEU A 210 2.37 -22.26 -9.89
C LEU A 210 1.78 -20.86 -9.70
N LEU A 211 2.23 -20.15 -8.67
CA LEU A 211 1.93 -18.74 -8.45
C LEU A 211 3.09 -17.88 -8.94
N SER A 212 2.76 -16.79 -9.63
CA SER A 212 3.70 -15.69 -9.90
C SER A 212 2.97 -14.35 -9.89
N ARG A 213 3.72 -13.26 -9.68
CA ARG A 213 3.21 -11.89 -9.61
C ARG A 213 3.91 -11.05 -10.67
N TRP A 214 3.14 -10.27 -11.40
CA TRP A 214 3.61 -9.54 -12.58
C TRP A 214 3.38 -8.05 -12.42
N HIS A 215 4.36 -7.28 -12.84
CA HIS A 215 4.28 -5.82 -12.89
C HIS A 215 4.88 -5.29 -14.20
N PRO A 216 4.33 -4.20 -14.75
CA PRO A 216 5.00 -3.48 -15.82
C PRO A 216 6.26 -2.78 -15.31
N HIS A 217 7.16 -2.40 -16.22
CA HIS A 217 8.32 -1.56 -15.92
C HIS A 217 7.88 -0.12 -15.62
N ALA A 218 6.91 0.38 -16.40
CA ALA A 218 6.33 1.70 -16.20
C ALA A 218 5.25 1.67 -15.11
N ARG A 219 5.02 2.83 -14.47
CA ARG A 219 3.87 3.04 -13.58
C ARG A 219 2.59 3.09 -14.41
N ILE A 220 1.55 2.39 -13.99
CA ILE A 220 0.22 2.49 -14.60
C ILE A 220 -0.40 3.83 -14.19
N VAL A 221 -0.75 4.67 -15.17
CA VAL A 221 -1.35 5.99 -14.96
C VAL A 221 -2.58 6.10 -15.86
N PRO A 222 -3.76 5.66 -15.40
CA PRO A 222 -4.94 5.65 -16.26
C PRO A 222 -5.40 7.04 -16.69
N GLY A 223 -5.19 8.06 -15.85
CA GLY A 223 -5.66 9.43 -16.08
C GLY A 223 -5.19 10.07 -17.39
N ASP A 224 -3.99 9.71 -17.86
CA ASP A 224 -3.33 10.25 -19.07
C ASP A 224 -4.08 9.94 -20.39
N LYS A 225 -5.04 9.01 -20.36
CA LYS A 225 -5.75 8.53 -21.56
C LYS A 225 -7.25 8.73 -21.44
N SER A 226 -7.91 8.94 -22.59
CA SER A 226 -9.37 8.84 -22.64
C SER A 226 -9.81 7.41 -22.30
N LEU A 227 -11.04 7.26 -21.79
CA LEU A 227 -11.59 5.95 -21.40
C LEU A 227 -11.52 4.90 -22.53
N THR A 228 -11.66 5.32 -23.78
CA THR A 228 -11.60 4.44 -24.95
C THR A 228 -10.17 4.03 -25.33
N ALA A 229 -9.17 4.87 -25.01
CA ALA A 229 -7.76 4.60 -25.30
C ALA A 229 -7.04 3.83 -24.18
N MET A 230 -7.67 3.68 -23.02
CA MET A 230 -7.14 2.87 -21.92
C MET A 230 -7.07 1.39 -22.29
N THR A 231 -5.96 0.77 -21.91
CA THR A 231 -5.75 -0.69 -21.88
C THR A 231 -6.65 -1.34 -20.81
N THR A 232 -6.71 -2.67 -20.80
CA THR A 232 -7.52 -3.39 -19.80
C THR A 232 -7.01 -3.16 -18.38
N ILE A 233 -5.69 -3.18 -18.16
CA ILE A 233 -5.15 -2.92 -16.82
C ILE A 233 -5.43 -1.49 -16.35
N GLU A 234 -5.37 -0.49 -17.25
CA GLU A 234 -5.71 0.89 -16.91
C GLU A 234 -7.20 1.03 -16.55
N LYS A 235 -8.09 0.44 -17.36
CA LYS A 235 -9.53 0.44 -17.08
C LYS A 235 -9.88 -0.25 -15.77
N ALA A 236 -9.22 -1.37 -15.45
CA ALA A 236 -9.41 -2.08 -14.20
C ALA A 236 -8.99 -1.23 -12.99
N ASN A 237 -7.99 -0.37 -13.16
CA ASN A 237 -7.43 0.45 -12.11
C ASN A 237 -8.05 1.86 -12.01
N SER A 238 -8.68 2.36 -13.07
CA SER A 238 -9.24 3.72 -13.11
C SER A 238 -10.58 3.85 -12.40
N LEU A 239 -10.64 4.61 -11.30
CA LEU A 239 -11.92 4.96 -10.65
C LEU A 239 -12.88 5.68 -11.61
N ARG A 240 -12.38 6.55 -12.50
CA ARG A 240 -13.17 7.21 -13.55
C ARG A 240 -13.87 6.21 -14.47
N HIS A 241 -13.15 5.18 -14.93
CA HIS A 241 -13.76 4.10 -15.72
C HIS A 241 -14.79 3.32 -14.91
N GLN A 242 -14.49 3.01 -13.64
CA GLN A 242 -15.43 2.28 -12.77
C GLN A 242 -16.72 3.07 -12.54
N HIS A 243 -16.63 4.39 -12.35
CA HIS A 243 -17.80 5.25 -12.22
C HIS A 243 -18.64 5.31 -13.49
N GLU A 244 -18.01 5.59 -14.64
CA GLU A 244 -18.72 5.67 -15.94
C GLU A 244 -19.44 4.36 -16.25
N ARG A 245 -18.80 3.22 -15.98
CA ARG A 245 -19.30 1.91 -16.39
C ARG A 245 -20.24 1.26 -15.38
N PHE A 246 -19.95 1.37 -14.09
CA PHE A 246 -20.64 0.62 -13.04
C PHE A 246 -21.38 1.52 -12.04
N GLY A 247 -21.31 2.86 -12.19
CA GLY A 247 -21.95 3.80 -11.28
C GLY A 247 -21.28 3.89 -9.91
N THR A 248 -20.04 3.40 -9.79
CA THR A 248 -19.21 3.51 -8.58
C THR A 248 -19.13 4.96 -8.13
N THR A 249 -19.50 5.25 -6.89
CA THR A 249 -19.42 6.60 -6.34
C THR A 249 -18.08 6.83 -5.66
N PHE A 250 -17.36 7.87 -6.05
CA PHE A 250 -16.17 8.34 -5.35
C PHE A 250 -16.16 9.87 -5.35
N GLN A 251 -15.55 10.45 -4.33
CA GLN A 251 -15.34 11.89 -4.27
C GLN A 251 -13.99 12.19 -4.90
N THR A 252 -14.01 13.01 -5.95
CA THR A 252 -12.78 13.67 -6.40
C THR A 252 -12.60 14.88 -5.49
N PRO A 253 -11.44 15.01 -4.82
CA PRO A 253 -11.15 16.24 -4.11
C PRO A 253 -11.23 17.42 -5.06
N ASP A 254 -12.01 18.44 -4.71
CA ASP A 254 -11.97 19.69 -5.44
C ASP A 254 -10.60 20.33 -5.27
N ASP A 255 -10.36 21.27 -6.15
CA ASP A 255 -9.04 21.64 -6.57
C ASP A 255 -8.39 22.61 -5.57
N GLY A 256 -9.19 23.30 -4.74
CA GLY A 256 -8.80 24.01 -3.53
C GLY A 256 -7.67 25.04 -3.69
N ARG A 257 -7.53 25.69 -4.86
CA ARG A 257 -6.20 26.16 -5.33
C ARG A 257 -5.68 27.49 -4.81
N GLY A 258 -4.34 27.48 -4.61
CA GLY A 258 -3.43 28.61 -4.87
C GLY A 258 -2.67 29.15 -3.67
N GLN A 259 -3.23 29.09 -2.47
CA GLN A 259 -2.66 29.75 -1.28
C GLN A 259 -2.36 28.79 -0.11
N GLY A 260 -2.27 27.49 -0.36
CA GLY A 260 -2.28 26.48 0.70
C GLY A 260 -3.70 26.19 1.19
N LEU A 261 -3.87 25.14 2.01
CA LEU A 261 -5.17 24.88 2.65
C LEU A 261 -5.58 26.17 3.38
N ALA A 262 -6.78 26.69 3.09
CA ALA A 262 -7.24 28.05 3.40
C ALA A 262 -7.49 28.29 4.90
N ARG A 263 -6.58 27.83 5.75
CA ARG A 263 -6.57 28.06 7.18
C ARG A 263 -5.62 29.20 7.52
N PRO A 264 -6.12 30.35 8.01
CA PRO A 264 -5.29 31.33 8.70
C PRO A 264 -4.88 30.76 10.07
N GLY A 265 -3.59 30.85 10.39
CA GLY A 265 -3.02 30.34 11.65
C GLY A 265 -1.55 29.96 11.47
N ASN A 266 -0.78 30.02 12.55
CA ASN A 266 0.63 29.64 12.53
C ASN A 266 0.74 28.21 13.05
N LEU A 267 0.65 27.24 12.13
CA LEU A 267 0.57 25.83 12.48
C LEU A 267 1.91 25.31 13.00
N THR A 268 1.88 24.67 14.17
CA THR A 268 3.07 24.04 14.77
C THR A 268 3.15 22.56 14.39
N ALA A 269 2.01 21.86 14.37
CA ALA A 269 1.87 20.45 14.03
C ALA A 269 0.60 20.19 13.21
N GLN A 270 0.65 19.18 12.33
CA GLN A 270 -0.48 18.76 11.50
C GLN A 270 -0.40 17.27 11.17
N THR A 271 -1.55 16.67 10.92
CA THR A 271 -1.68 15.36 10.29
C THR A 271 -3.01 15.27 9.58
N LEU A 272 -3.06 14.52 8.49
CA LEU A 272 -4.23 14.46 7.64
C LEU A 272 -4.45 13.03 7.12
N LEU A 273 -5.70 12.56 7.17
CA LEU A 273 -6.05 11.19 6.79
C LEU A 273 -7.43 11.16 6.11
N PRO A 274 -7.58 10.57 4.91
CA PRO A 274 -8.88 10.25 4.35
C PRO A 274 -9.48 9.03 5.05
N VAL A 275 -10.70 9.18 5.59
CA VAL A 275 -11.46 8.11 6.23
C VAL A 275 -12.93 8.28 5.87
N GLN A 276 -13.58 7.18 5.46
CA GLN A 276 -15.01 7.14 5.13
C GLN A 276 -15.46 8.21 4.11
N GLY A 277 -14.57 8.60 3.20
CA GLY A 277 -14.86 9.58 2.15
C GLY A 277 -14.64 11.03 2.58
N GLU A 278 -14.42 11.31 3.86
CA GLU A 278 -14.01 12.63 4.34
C GLU A 278 -12.49 12.66 4.54
N THR A 279 -11.89 13.83 4.33
CA THR A 279 -10.52 14.10 4.75
C THR A 279 -10.54 14.79 6.11
N HIS A 280 -9.85 14.20 7.09
CA HIS A 280 -9.75 14.73 8.44
C HIS A 280 -8.39 15.39 8.63
N LEU A 281 -8.38 16.66 9.03
CA LEU A 281 -7.21 17.42 9.41
C LEU A 281 -7.20 17.59 10.92
N LEU A 282 -6.16 17.07 11.58
CA LEU A 282 -5.87 17.36 12.97
C LEU A 282 -4.65 18.27 13.01
N CYS A 283 -4.74 19.39 13.73
CA CYS A 283 -3.69 20.41 13.71
C CYS A 283 -3.64 21.23 15.00
N VAL A 284 -2.49 21.85 15.23
CA VAL A 284 -2.18 22.68 16.40
C VAL A 284 -1.68 24.03 15.92
N ASP A 285 -2.17 25.09 16.56
CA ASP A 285 -1.80 26.47 16.30
C ASP A 285 -0.94 27.01 17.44
N ASP A 286 0.03 27.87 17.14
CA ASP A 286 0.96 28.42 18.14
C ASP A 286 0.28 29.27 19.23
N THR A 287 -0.91 29.82 18.96
CA THR A 287 -1.70 30.57 19.95
C THR A 287 -2.43 29.65 20.92
N GLN A 288 -2.61 28.37 20.57
CA GLN A 288 -3.27 27.35 21.38
C GLN A 288 -2.47 26.04 21.34
N PRO A 289 -1.21 26.03 21.81
CA PRO A 289 -0.30 24.90 21.60
C PRO A 289 -0.72 23.62 22.34
N HIS A 290 -1.70 23.72 23.24
CA HIS A 290 -2.23 22.62 24.04
C HIS A 290 -3.51 22.01 23.48
N VAL A 291 -4.03 22.54 22.37
CA VAL A 291 -5.34 22.20 21.82
C VAL A 291 -5.16 21.64 20.42
N ILE A 292 -5.65 20.42 20.19
CA ILE A 292 -5.72 19.85 18.84
C ILE A 292 -7.07 20.18 18.25
N GLN A 293 -7.06 20.96 17.17
CA GLN A 293 -8.25 21.27 16.40
C GLN A 293 -8.49 20.18 15.37
N HIS A 294 -9.75 19.82 15.19
CA HIS A 294 -10.18 18.82 14.21
C HIS A 294 -11.08 19.50 13.17
N ALA A 295 -10.68 19.41 11.91
CA ALA A 295 -11.47 19.82 10.77
C ALA A 295 -11.72 18.65 9.83
N ARG A 296 -12.85 18.70 9.11
CA ARG A 296 -13.21 17.73 8.08
C ARG A 296 -13.52 18.43 6.77
N SER A 297 -13.27 17.74 5.66
CA SER A 297 -13.58 18.22 4.32
C SER A 297 -13.86 17.08 3.36
N THR A 298 -14.89 17.21 2.54
CA THR A 298 -15.21 16.29 1.43
C THR A 298 -14.56 16.73 0.11
N ASP A 299 -14.15 17.98 0.01
CA ASP A 299 -13.68 18.61 -1.24
C ASP A 299 -12.30 19.26 -1.12
N LEU A 300 -11.65 19.19 0.05
CA LEU A 300 -10.39 19.83 0.43
C LEU A 300 -10.37 21.38 0.37
N SER A 301 -11.45 22.01 -0.08
CA SER A 301 -11.59 23.45 -0.24
C SER A 301 -12.38 24.09 0.92
N HIS A 302 -13.38 23.38 1.44
CA HIS A 302 -14.20 23.79 2.57
C HIS A 302 -13.92 22.90 3.78
N TRP A 303 -13.56 23.53 4.90
CA TRP A 303 -13.21 22.83 6.14
C TRP A 303 -14.21 23.17 7.23
N GLU A 304 -14.89 22.14 7.74
CA GLU A 304 -15.77 22.25 8.89
C GLU A 304 -14.99 21.90 10.16
N PHE A 305 -14.85 22.86 11.07
CA PHE A 305 -14.19 22.64 12.36
C PHE A 305 -15.20 22.11 13.37
N GLY A 306 -14.87 20.95 13.94
CA GLY A 306 -15.62 20.34 15.04
C GLY A 306 -15.18 20.83 16.41
N GLU A 307 -15.63 20.14 17.45
CA GLU A 307 -15.11 20.35 18.80
C GLU A 307 -13.62 19.94 18.85
N PRO A 308 -12.76 20.75 19.49
CA PRO A 308 -11.36 20.37 19.66
C PRO A 308 -11.25 19.14 20.56
N LEU A 309 -10.17 18.38 20.38
CA LEU A 309 -9.84 17.28 21.30
C LEU A 309 -9.53 17.84 22.71
N PRO A 310 -9.60 17.00 23.75
CA PRO A 310 -9.26 17.42 25.11
C PRO A 310 -7.89 18.11 25.21
N THR A 311 -7.83 19.19 25.99
CA THR A 311 -6.60 19.97 26.20
C THR A 311 -5.51 19.14 26.86
N PHE A 312 -4.28 19.28 26.36
CA PHE A 312 -3.10 18.61 26.88
C PHE A 312 -2.39 19.47 27.94
N SER A 313 -1.74 18.83 28.93
CA SER A 313 -0.99 19.54 29.98
C SER A 313 0.32 20.16 29.49
N HIS A 314 0.79 19.76 28.30
CA HIS A 314 2.00 20.25 27.66
C HIS A 314 1.70 20.67 26.21
N PRO A 315 2.53 21.51 25.58
CA PRO A 315 2.42 21.78 24.15
C PRO A 315 2.45 20.49 23.35
N VAL A 316 1.68 20.45 22.27
CA VAL A 316 1.67 19.38 21.29
C VAL A 316 2.65 19.73 20.19
N ASP A 317 3.73 18.96 20.11
CA ASP A 317 4.87 19.21 19.24
C ASP A 317 4.75 18.44 17.91
N SER A 318 4.02 17.32 17.92
CA SER A 318 3.81 16.49 16.73
C SER A 318 2.48 15.73 16.77
N LEU A 319 1.99 15.42 15.57
CA LEU A 319 0.82 14.60 15.35
C LEU A 319 1.12 13.57 14.27
N SER A 320 0.63 12.34 14.45
CA SER A 320 0.63 11.32 13.40
C SER A 320 -0.68 10.52 13.44
N LEU A 321 -1.34 10.43 12.30
CA LEU A 321 -2.50 9.58 12.08
C LEU A 321 -2.16 8.43 11.15
N PHE A 322 -2.66 7.25 11.46
CA PHE A 322 -2.77 6.17 10.50
C PHE A 322 -3.94 5.26 10.86
N GLN A 323 -4.43 4.52 9.86
CA GLN A 323 -5.54 3.60 10.03
C GLN A 323 -5.03 2.15 9.99
N ARG A 324 -5.63 1.29 10.82
CA ARG A 324 -5.48 -0.16 10.72
C ARG A 324 -6.84 -0.81 10.86
N GLY A 325 -7.39 -1.24 9.73
CA GLY A 325 -8.76 -1.76 9.68
C GLY A 325 -9.78 -0.69 10.05
N SER A 326 -10.66 -0.99 11.00
CA SER A 326 -11.68 -0.04 11.47
C SER A 326 -11.14 0.99 12.46
N ASP A 327 -9.97 0.76 13.04
CA ASP A 327 -9.42 1.63 14.06
C ASP A 327 -8.48 2.67 13.41
N VAL A 328 -8.66 3.92 13.79
CA VAL A 328 -7.74 5.02 13.51
C VAL A 328 -6.95 5.31 14.78
N LEU A 329 -5.64 5.43 14.63
CA LEU A 329 -4.73 5.73 15.73
C LEU A 329 -4.16 7.13 15.56
N LEU A 330 -4.19 7.89 16.66
CA LEU A 330 -3.59 9.21 16.77
C LEU A 330 -2.45 9.16 17.77
N LEU A 331 -1.25 9.45 17.31
CA LEU A 331 -0.08 9.63 18.13
C LEU A 331 0.12 11.12 18.35
N VAL A 332 0.14 11.53 19.62
CA VAL A 332 0.32 12.91 20.04
C VAL A 332 1.64 13.02 20.78
N GLY A 333 2.62 13.65 20.14
CA GLY A 333 3.90 13.95 20.76
C GLY A 333 3.84 15.23 21.57
N THR A 334 4.34 15.16 22.81
CA THR A 334 4.47 16.28 23.73
C THR A 334 5.82 16.18 24.43
N ALA A 335 6.24 17.21 25.16
CA ALA A 335 7.44 17.20 25.99
C ALA A 335 7.60 15.90 26.81
N GLY A 336 8.49 15.01 26.35
CA GLY A 336 8.90 13.78 27.03
C GLY A 336 7.96 12.57 26.91
N ALA A 337 6.87 12.64 26.15
CA ALA A 337 6.01 11.46 25.91
C ALA A 337 5.20 11.52 24.61
N ILE A 338 4.97 10.35 24.02
CA ILE A 338 3.97 10.12 22.97
C ILE A 338 2.74 9.49 23.62
N ARG A 339 1.56 10.10 23.43
CA ARG A 339 0.27 9.53 23.84
C ARG A 339 -0.44 8.95 22.62
N ILE A 340 -0.91 7.72 22.75
CA ILE A 340 -1.60 6.99 21.67
C ILE A 340 -3.08 6.94 22.00
N TYR A 341 -3.89 7.42 21.06
CA TYR A 341 -5.35 7.39 21.13
C TYR A 341 -5.90 6.52 20.01
N ARG A 342 -7.06 5.94 20.23
CA ARG A 342 -7.81 5.15 19.26
C ARG A 342 -9.19 5.75 19.04
N SER A 343 -9.61 5.79 17.79
CA SER A 343 -10.98 6.11 17.39
C SER A 343 -11.48 5.17 16.30
N ARG A 344 -12.80 5.01 16.18
CA ARG A 344 -13.44 4.33 15.03
C ARG A 344 -14.20 5.27 14.10
N GLY A 345 -14.47 6.50 14.56
CA GLY A 345 -15.25 7.50 13.84
C GLY A 345 -14.64 8.90 13.89
N LEU A 346 -13.41 9.04 14.41
CA LEU A 346 -12.64 10.29 14.54
C LEU A 346 -13.29 11.37 15.42
N THR A 347 -14.44 11.09 16.03
CA THR A 347 -15.14 11.97 17.00
C THR A 347 -14.75 11.66 18.43
N ASP A 348 -14.64 10.37 18.77
CA ASP A 348 -14.35 9.91 20.13
C ASP A 348 -12.96 9.28 20.19
N TRP A 349 -12.10 9.79 21.07
CA TRP A 349 -10.71 9.38 21.21
C TRP A 349 -10.49 8.69 22.56
N ALA A 350 -10.36 7.37 22.53
CA ALA A 350 -10.03 6.59 23.73
C ALA A 350 -8.51 6.55 23.92
N PRO A 351 -7.97 6.90 25.10
CA PRO A 351 -6.55 6.71 25.40
C PRO A 351 -6.24 5.22 25.36
N LEU A 352 -5.16 4.86 24.67
CA LEU A 352 -4.73 3.48 24.49
C LEU A 352 -3.43 3.20 25.25
N HIS A 353 -2.43 4.07 25.08
CA HIS A 353 -1.11 3.87 25.69
C HIS A 353 -0.33 5.19 25.81
N THR A 354 0.70 5.22 26.64
CA THR A 354 1.67 6.34 26.72
C THR A 354 3.08 5.77 26.66
N VAL A 355 3.88 6.27 25.73
CA VAL A 355 5.28 5.90 25.58
C VAL A 355 6.12 7.04 26.17
N PRO A 356 6.71 6.86 27.37
CA PRO A 356 7.58 7.86 27.96
C PRO A 356 8.89 7.97 27.17
N GLU A 357 9.61 9.07 27.38
CA GLU A 357 10.95 9.31 26.80
C GLU A 357 10.96 9.38 25.26
N ALA A 358 9.81 9.71 24.67
CA ALA A 358 9.63 9.89 23.24
C ALA A 358 8.95 11.24 22.97
N GLU A 359 9.50 12.05 22.06
CA GLU A 359 8.99 13.41 21.81
C GLU A 359 8.03 13.45 20.61
N PHE A 360 8.36 12.73 19.55
CA PHE A 360 7.54 12.58 18.35
C PHE A 360 7.78 11.21 17.73
N GLY A 361 6.79 10.73 16.98
CA GLY A 361 6.85 9.43 16.35
C GLY A 361 5.75 9.19 15.34
N VAL A 362 5.95 8.15 14.53
CA VAL A 362 5.02 7.69 13.51
C VAL A 362 4.72 6.22 13.74
N GLY A 363 3.44 5.88 13.65
CA GLY A 363 2.99 4.50 13.75
C GLY A 363 3.02 3.81 12.40
N HIS A 364 3.34 2.52 12.43
CA HIS A 364 3.38 1.66 11.26
C HIS A 364 2.92 0.25 11.64
N TYR A 365 2.58 -0.55 10.64
CA TYR A 365 2.30 -1.97 10.80
C TYR A 365 3.21 -2.72 9.86
N SER A 366 3.96 -3.70 10.37
CA SER A 366 4.91 -4.48 9.57
C SER A 366 4.62 -5.98 9.66
N THR A 367 4.65 -6.65 8.52
CA THR A 367 4.58 -8.12 8.40
C THR A 367 5.96 -8.74 8.26
N SER A 368 6.03 -10.05 8.03
CA SER A 368 7.29 -10.72 7.66
C SER A 368 7.86 -10.25 6.31
N PHE A 369 7.05 -9.66 5.42
CA PHE A 369 7.51 -9.10 4.16
C PHE A 369 8.03 -7.67 4.33
N GLY A 370 7.38 -6.87 5.19
CA GLY A 370 7.76 -5.48 5.47
C GLY A 370 9.00 -5.30 6.35
N SER A 371 9.30 -6.26 7.23
CA SER A 371 10.54 -6.25 8.02
C SER A 371 10.94 -7.64 8.48
N ARG A 372 12.25 -7.90 8.48
CA ARG A 372 12.82 -9.11 9.07
C ARG A 372 12.89 -9.03 10.60
N THR A 373 12.92 -7.81 11.13
CA THR A 373 13.15 -7.52 12.56
C THR A 373 11.84 -7.18 13.28
N ALA A 374 11.11 -6.17 12.80
CA ALA A 374 9.94 -5.65 13.48
C ALA A 374 8.65 -6.24 12.89
N ARG A 375 7.86 -6.94 13.72
CA ARG A 375 6.59 -7.56 13.30
C ARG A 375 5.43 -7.09 14.17
N GLY A 376 4.27 -6.88 13.53
CA GLY A 376 3.08 -6.39 14.18
C GLY A 376 3.00 -4.86 14.15
N GLN A 377 2.68 -4.26 15.29
CA GLN A 377 2.60 -2.82 15.47
C GLN A 377 4.00 -2.26 15.70
N VAL A 378 4.37 -1.22 14.98
CA VAL A 378 5.72 -0.65 15.00
C VAL A 378 5.62 0.84 15.25
N LEU A 379 6.35 1.33 16.25
CA LEU A 379 6.49 2.75 16.57
C LEU A 379 7.91 3.21 16.23
N PHE A 380 8.03 4.14 15.28
CA PHE A 380 9.25 4.89 15.05
C PHE A 380 9.18 6.18 15.85
N PHE A 381 10.21 6.49 16.62
CA PHE A 381 10.21 7.67 17.49
C PHE A 381 11.61 8.23 17.69
N VAL A 382 11.67 9.45 18.22
CA VAL A 382 12.91 10.08 18.67
C VAL A 382 12.78 10.42 20.15
N SER A 383 13.84 10.12 20.89
CA SER A 383 13.93 10.44 22.32
C SER A 383 14.57 11.81 22.53
N PRO A 384 14.13 12.60 23.52
CA PRO A 384 14.82 13.83 23.92
C PRO A 384 16.30 13.61 24.30
N GLU A 385 16.63 12.43 24.83
CA GLU A 385 18.00 12.08 25.23
C GLU A 385 18.90 11.72 24.05
N GLN A 386 18.29 11.29 22.94
CA GLN A 386 18.97 10.86 21.72
C GLN A 386 18.33 11.52 20.50
N PRO A 387 18.38 12.87 20.42
CA PRO A 387 17.64 13.64 19.43
C PRO A 387 18.15 13.44 18.00
N THR A 388 19.27 12.76 17.82
CA THR A 388 19.89 12.43 16.53
C THR A 388 19.44 11.09 15.98
N GLN A 389 18.76 10.25 16.77
CA GLN A 389 18.49 8.85 16.42
C GLN A 389 17.01 8.60 16.23
N VAL A 390 16.66 7.97 15.11
CA VAL A 390 15.35 7.33 14.94
C VAL A 390 15.42 5.95 15.54
N ARG A 391 14.56 5.70 16.52
CA ARG A 391 14.47 4.44 17.25
C ARG A 391 13.14 3.78 16.91
N CYS A 392 13.13 2.47 16.93
CA CYS A 392 11.97 1.65 16.57
C CYS A 392 11.67 0.67 17.69
N ARG A 393 10.42 0.63 18.15
CA ARG A 393 9.85 -0.41 19.04
C ARG A 393 8.75 -1.14 18.32
N TRP A 394 8.54 -2.42 18.63
CA TRP A 394 7.42 -3.18 18.05
C TRP A 394 6.76 -4.10 19.07
N ALA A 395 5.49 -4.41 18.81
CA ALA A 395 4.68 -5.28 19.64
C ALA A 395 3.56 -5.95 18.81
N LYS A 396 2.91 -6.97 19.37
CA LYS A 396 1.76 -7.61 18.70
C LYS A 396 0.54 -6.68 18.65
N ALA A 397 0.37 -5.85 19.67
CA ALA A 397 -0.73 -4.90 19.82
C ALA A 397 -0.24 -3.56 20.34
N TRP A 398 -0.98 -2.48 20.06
CA TRP A 398 -0.58 -1.11 20.38
C TRP A 398 -0.61 -0.79 21.87
N ASP A 399 -1.46 -1.46 22.64
CA ASP A 399 -1.49 -1.36 24.10
C ASP A 399 -0.27 -1.98 24.79
N GLN A 400 0.50 -2.80 24.06
CA GLN A 400 1.72 -3.46 24.53
C GLN A 400 3.00 -2.74 24.08
N ILE A 401 2.91 -1.66 23.30
CA ILE A 401 4.08 -1.07 22.62
C ILE A 401 5.12 -0.47 23.59
N GLY A 402 4.73 -0.07 24.80
CA GLY A 402 5.65 0.41 25.84
C GLY A 402 6.15 -0.67 26.81
N GLU A 403 5.61 -1.89 26.76
CA GLU A 403 6.01 -3.00 27.64
C GLU A 403 7.18 -3.83 27.08
N ALA A 404 7.54 -3.62 25.82
CA ALA A 404 8.60 -4.33 25.12
C ALA A 404 9.99 -3.92 25.63
N ALA A 405 10.31 -4.26 26.87
CA ALA A 405 11.62 -4.09 27.48
C ALA A 405 12.63 -5.07 26.84
N GLY A 406 13.09 -4.74 25.63
CA GLY A 406 14.13 -5.50 24.92
C GLY A 406 14.15 -5.34 23.40
N ASP A 407 13.01 -4.98 22.80
CA ASP A 407 12.84 -4.93 21.35
C ASP A 407 12.89 -3.49 20.84
N GLU A 408 14.08 -2.88 20.96
CA GLU A 408 14.33 -1.53 20.47
C GLU A 408 15.60 -1.49 19.61
N ALA A 409 15.50 -0.84 18.45
CA ALA A 409 16.61 -0.68 17.53
C ALA A 409 16.77 0.78 17.10
N VAL A 410 18.01 1.24 16.96
CA VAL A 410 18.33 2.45 16.20
C VAL A 410 18.22 2.09 14.73
N VAL A 411 17.31 2.74 14.00
CA VAL A 411 17.02 2.41 12.60
C VAL A 411 17.60 3.42 11.62
N ALA A 412 17.83 4.65 12.05
CA ALA A 412 18.48 5.70 11.27
C ALA A 412 19.11 6.74 12.22
N GLU A 413 20.10 7.48 11.72
CA GLU A 413 20.78 8.53 12.49
C GLU A 413 20.92 9.80 11.63
N ALA A 414 20.70 10.95 12.25
CA ALA A 414 20.90 12.26 11.64
C ALA A 414 22.40 12.54 11.48
N PRO A 415 22.80 13.32 10.45
CA PRO A 415 24.18 13.79 10.33
C PRO A 415 24.61 14.62 11.56
N ASP A 416 25.91 14.65 11.82
CA ASP A 416 26.52 15.35 12.96
C ASP A 416 25.98 16.79 13.12
N GLY A 417 25.67 17.15 14.37
CA GLY A 417 25.23 18.49 14.75
C GLY A 417 23.78 18.82 14.43
N ARG A 418 22.99 17.87 13.89
CA ARG A 418 21.56 18.06 13.61
C ARG A 418 20.68 17.27 14.55
N ARG A 419 19.55 17.86 14.93
CA ARG A 419 18.50 17.20 15.71
C ARG A 419 17.32 16.87 14.81
N ILE A 420 16.75 15.68 14.96
CA ILE A 420 15.50 15.32 14.32
C ILE A 420 14.35 16.04 15.05
N THR A 421 13.37 16.54 14.29
CA THR A 421 12.20 17.27 14.81
C THR A 421 10.87 16.75 14.26
N GLY A 422 10.89 15.77 13.35
CA GLY A 422 9.70 15.21 12.73
C GLY A 422 10.04 13.95 11.93
N LEU A 423 9.06 13.05 11.78
CA LEU A 423 9.20 11.79 11.07
C LEU A 423 7.99 11.50 10.19
N CYS A 424 8.24 10.90 9.03
CA CYS A 424 7.24 10.29 8.17
C CYS A 424 7.82 9.01 7.56
N LEU A 425 7.06 7.91 7.58
CA LEU A 425 7.47 6.64 7.00
C LEU A 425 6.29 6.02 6.26
N LYS A 426 6.52 5.68 4.99
CA LYS A 426 5.55 4.91 4.18
C LYS A 426 6.30 4.02 3.16
N PRO A 427 5.62 2.99 2.62
CA PRO A 427 6.11 2.25 1.47
C PRO A 427 6.21 3.16 0.23
N VAL A 428 7.29 2.99 -0.54
CA VAL A 428 7.48 3.59 -1.88
C VAL A 428 7.23 2.60 -3.00
N PHE A 429 7.63 1.33 -2.82
CA PHE A 429 7.50 0.31 -3.85
C PHE A 429 7.30 -1.05 -3.20
N SER A 430 6.18 -1.71 -3.53
CA SER A 430 5.82 -3.01 -2.95
C SER A 430 5.83 -3.01 -1.41
N GLU A 431 5.92 -4.19 -0.81
CA GLU A 431 6.11 -4.44 0.62
C GLU A 431 7.59 -4.36 1.04
N SER A 432 8.50 -4.20 0.09
CA SER A 432 9.95 -4.32 0.27
C SER A 432 10.71 -3.05 -0.11
N GLY A 433 10.05 -1.90 -0.08
CA GLY A 433 10.66 -0.62 -0.42
C GLY A 433 9.99 0.49 0.37
N PHE A 434 10.74 1.12 1.27
CA PHE A 434 10.26 2.16 2.18
C PHE A 434 11.11 3.41 2.07
N ALA A 435 10.47 4.56 2.28
CA ALA A 435 11.18 5.81 2.53
C ALA A 435 10.87 6.27 3.96
N LEU A 436 11.94 6.61 4.67
CA LEU A 436 11.90 7.34 5.92
C LEU A 436 12.29 8.78 5.62
N VAL A 437 11.39 9.71 5.88
CA VAL A 437 11.63 11.16 5.80
C VAL A 437 11.73 11.70 7.22
N ALA A 438 12.80 12.42 7.52
CA ALA A 438 13.07 13.03 8.80
C ALA A 438 13.27 14.53 8.62
N ASP A 439 12.58 15.33 9.42
CA ASP A 439 12.83 16.76 9.50
C ASP A 439 14.02 17.00 10.44
N LEU A 440 15.05 17.70 9.96
CA LEU A 440 16.25 18.00 10.74
C LEU A 440 16.34 19.51 11.00
N ALA A 441 16.49 19.88 12.27
CA ALA A 441 16.89 21.22 12.66
C ALA A 441 18.34 21.47 12.21
N GLU A 442 18.55 22.55 11.46
CA GLU A 442 19.88 22.96 11.02
C GLU A 442 20.68 23.56 12.20
N PRO A 443 22.02 23.44 12.18
CA PRO A 443 22.86 24.12 13.16
C PRO A 443 22.59 25.63 13.17
N GLU A 444 22.84 26.26 14.32
CA GLU A 444 22.74 27.73 14.47
C GLU A 444 21.33 28.32 14.28
N GLY A 445 20.29 27.48 14.24
CA GLY A 445 18.90 27.94 14.17
C GLY A 445 18.45 28.37 12.76
N ALA A 446 19.12 27.90 11.70
CA ALA A 446 18.78 28.19 10.31
C ALA A 446 17.45 27.54 9.81
N GLY A 447 16.60 27.10 10.75
CA GLY A 447 15.32 26.44 10.48
C GLY A 447 15.42 24.91 10.41
N THR A 448 14.40 24.30 9.83
CA THR A 448 14.26 22.84 9.69
C THR A 448 14.20 22.48 8.22
N ARG A 449 14.78 21.35 7.82
CA ARG A 449 14.76 20.85 6.43
C ARG A 449 14.51 19.34 6.38
N PRO A 450 13.88 18.83 5.32
CA PRO A 450 13.62 17.41 5.18
C PRO A 450 14.87 16.67 4.69
N PHE A 451 15.10 15.51 5.27
CA PHE A 451 16.09 14.52 4.85
C PHE A 451 15.37 13.19 4.63
N TYR A 452 15.96 12.30 3.84
CA TYR A 452 15.39 10.98 3.61
C TYR A 452 16.45 9.90 3.50
N THR A 453 16.02 8.67 3.73
CA THR A 453 16.77 7.45 3.42
C THR A 453 15.78 6.39 2.92
N LEU A 454 16.27 5.47 2.10
CA LEU A 454 15.47 4.39 1.52
C LEU A 454 15.93 3.07 2.11
N SER A 455 15.01 2.11 2.23
CA SER A 455 15.37 0.75 2.63
C SER A 455 14.43 -0.28 2.04
N GLY A 456 14.95 -1.50 1.91
CA GLY A 456 14.14 -2.69 1.66
C GLY A 456 13.49 -3.31 2.90
N ASP A 457 13.76 -2.77 4.08
CA ASP A 457 13.22 -3.20 5.36
C ASP A 457 12.72 -1.97 6.13
N SER A 458 11.44 -1.97 6.51
CA SER A 458 10.83 -0.83 7.21
C SER A 458 11.49 -0.51 8.55
N ALA A 459 12.22 -1.44 9.17
CA ALA A 459 12.87 -1.26 10.47
C ALA A 459 14.40 -1.28 10.40
N SER A 460 15.01 -1.03 9.24
CA SER A 460 16.46 -0.93 9.11
C SER A 460 16.85 0.00 7.97
N TYR A 461 17.43 1.18 8.25
CA TYR A 461 17.90 2.13 7.23
C TYR A 461 19.41 2.31 7.35
N PRO A 462 20.20 1.46 6.68
CA PRO A 462 21.66 1.49 6.82
C PRO A 462 22.30 2.71 6.14
N ASP A 463 21.62 3.29 5.15
CA ASP A 463 22.12 4.45 4.40
C ASP A 463 21.87 5.74 5.18
N PRO A 464 22.83 6.69 5.17
CA PRO A 464 22.70 7.94 5.89
C PRO A 464 21.55 8.78 5.36
N LEU A 465 20.92 9.55 6.26
CA LEU A 465 19.94 10.55 5.88
C LEU A 465 20.57 11.58 4.94
N ARG A 466 20.02 11.68 3.72
CA ARG A 466 20.44 12.66 2.70
C ARG A 466 19.41 13.78 2.53
N PRO A 467 19.81 15.01 2.19
CA PRO A 467 18.85 16.10 1.99
C PRO A 467 17.79 15.74 0.94
N LEU A 468 16.52 15.99 1.23
CA LEU A 468 15.45 15.92 0.25
C LEU A 468 15.38 17.27 -0.48
N ALA A 469 15.66 17.28 -1.78
CA ALA A 469 15.54 18.50 -2.58
C ALA A 469 14.07 18.97 -2.60
N PHE A 470 13.82 20.28 -2.71
CA PHE A 470 12.46 20.80 -2.80
C PHE A 470 12.38 22.02 -3.72
N THR A 471 11.20 22.25 -4.31
CA THR A 471 10.93 23.41 -5.17
C THR A 471 10.19 24.54 -4.45
N ALA A 472 9.76 24.31 -3.21
CA ALA A 472 9.05 25.30 -2.42
C ALA A 472 9.93 26.54 -2.10
N PRO A 473 9.35 27.76 -1.97
CA PRO A 473 10.11 28.98 -1.72
C PRO A 473 10.85 29.01 -0.37
N THR A 474 10.32 28.32 0.64
CA THR A 474 10.90 28.19 1.97
C THR A 474 10.98 26.71 2.36
N ALA A 475 11.80 26.40 3.36
CA ALA A 475 12.06 25.02 3.74
C ALA A 475 10.77 24.34 4.26
N PRO A 476 10.38 23.19 3.67
CA PRO A 476 9.24 22.40 4.14
C PRO A 476 9.58 21.65 5.43
N ARG A 477 8.58 21.39 6.27
CA ARG A 477 8.66 20.56 7.49
C ARG A 477 7.33 19.86 7.75
N ALA A 478 7.31 18.92 8.69
CA ALA A 478 6.13 18.15 9.10
C ALA A 478 5.42 17.48 7.91
N LEU A 479 6.20 16.83 7.05
CA LEU A 479 5.71 16.15 5.87
C LEU A 479 4.82 14.95 6.25
N GLN A 480 3.66 14.83 5.62
CA GLN A 480 2.73 13.71 5.82
C GLN A 480 2.27 13.17 4.47
N VAL A 481 2.21 11.84 4.33
CA VAL A 481 1.71 11.20 3.10
C VAL A 481 0.20 11.16 3.12
N TYR A 482 -0.42 11.82 2.15
CA TYR A 482 -1.87 11.83 1.96
C TYR A 482 -2.36 10.60 1.17
N ARG A 483 -1.73 10.37 0.02
CA ARG A 483 -2.00 9.24 -0.89
C ARG A 483 -0.73 8.80 -1.56
N ARG A 484 -0.68 7.56 -2.03
CA ARG A 484 0.49 7.03 -2.74
C ARG A 484 0.10 6.07 -3.86
N ALA A 485 1.01 5.95 -4.81
CA ALA A 485 1.09 4.91 -5.81
C ALA A 485 2.56 4.43 -5.90
N ARG A 486 2.84 3.52 -6.82
CA ARG A 486 4.21 3.02 -7.06
C ARG A 486 5.20 4.17 -7.24
N ASN A 487 6.12 4.32 -6.31
CA ASN A 487 7.15 5.36 -6.28
C ASN A 487 6.61 6.80 -6.35
N TYR A 488 5.36 7.04 -5.95
CA TYR A 488 4.76 8.38 -6.01
C TYR A 488 3.96 8.68 -4.76
N TRP A 489 4.27 9.77 -4.08
CA TRP A 489 3.52 10.23 -2.92
C TRP A 489 2.90 11.59 -3.22
N ILE A 490 1.61 11.73 -2.91
CA ILE A 490 0.98 13.02 -2.64
C ILE A 490 1.16 13.28 -1.16
N VAL A 491 1.70 14.44 -0.82
CA VAL A 491 2.04 14.79 0.56
C VAL A 491 1.44 16.14 0.94
N THR A 492 1.27 16.35 2.24
CA THR A 492 1.11 17.67 2.84
C THR A 492 2.36 18.04 3.63
N TYR A 493 2.65 19.32 3.77
CA TYR A 493 3.74 19.82 4.60
C TYR A 493 3.48 21.24 5.07
N LEU A 494 4.18 21.65 6.12
CA LEU A 494 4.21 23.02 6.61
C LEU A 494 5.40 23.77 6.01
N ARG A 495 5.22 25.05 5.69
CA ARG A 495 6.35 25.97 5.44
C ARG A 495 5.96 27.40 5.80
N ASP A 496 6.96 28.24 5.99
CA ASP A 496 6.72 29.67 6.22
C ASP A 496 6.25 30.36 4.93
N GLN A 497 5.20 31.16 5.05
CA GLN A 497 4.76 32.12 4.04
C GLN A 497 4.33 33.39 4.75
N ASP A 498 5.01 34.49 4.45
CA ASP A 498 4.73 35.81 5.03
C ASP A 498 4.78 35.81 6.58
N GLY A 499 5.70 35.02 7.16
CA GLY A 499 5.89 34.90 8.61
C GLY A 499 4.86 34.01 9.31
N GLN A 500 4.08 33.24 8.55
CA GLN A 500 3.12 32.26 9.08
C GLN A 500 3.44 30.86 8.54
N ALA A 501 3.47 29.87 9.43
CA ALA A 501 3.56 28.47 9.03
C ALA A 501 2.21 27.98 8.51
N ARG A 502 2.13 27.75 7.21
CA ARG A 502 0.91 27.32 6.51
C ARG A 502 1.07 25.92 5.91
N LEU A 503 -0.05 25.27 5.64
CA LEU A 503 -0.14 23.92 5.10
C LEU A 503 -0.24 23.92 3.57
N PHE A 504 0.64 23.16 2.91
CA PHE A 504 0.76 23.09 1.46
C PHE A 504 0.70 21.64 0.96
N TRP A 505 0.39 21.51 -0.32
CA TRP A 505 0.41 20.25 -1.05
C TRP A 505 1.71 20.10 -1.83
N GLY A 506 2.21 18.87 -1.90
CA GLY A 506 3.34 18.54 -2.75
C GLY A 506 3.31 17.11 -3.22
N VAL A 507 4.26 16.77 -4.07
CA VAL A 507 4.50 15.40 -4.53
C VAL A 507 5.96 15.03 -4.42
N ILE A 508 6.22 13.75 -4.17
CA ILE A 508 7.56 13.17 -4.28
C ILE A 508 7.45 11.99 -5.25
N ASP A 509 8.21 12.05 -6.35
CA ASP A 509 8.40 10.91 -7.24
C ASP A 509 9.77 10.27 -6.96
N TRP A 510 9.72 9.06 -6.39
CA TRP A 510 10.89 8.28 -5.98
C TRP A 510 11.60 7.60 -7.16
N GLN A 511 11.05 7.67 -8.38
CA GLN A 511 11.75 7.20 -9.59
C GLN A 511 12.86 8.16 -10.04
N HIS A 512 12.87 9.39 -9.53
CA HIS A 512 13.89 10.37 -9.85
C HIS A 512 14.99 10.40 -8.79
N GLU A 513 16.24 10.49 -9.25
CA GLU A 513 17.40 10.67 -8.39
C GLU A 513 18.11 11.99 -8.72
N PRO A 514 18.27 12.92 -7.74
CA PRO A 514 17.75 12.83 -6.37
C PRO A 514 16.23 12.98 -6.29
N ALA A 515 15.62 12.35 -5.28
CA ALA A 515 14.20 12.55 -5.00
C ALA A 515 13.97 14.03 -4.65
N THR A 516 12.85 14.58 -5.13
CA THR A 516 12.53 16.01 -4.96
C THR A 516 11.07 16.18 -4.55
N LEU A 517 10.83 16.93 -3.47
CA LEU A 517 9.52 17.44 -3.10
C LEU A 517 9.14 18.61 -4.02
N ARG A 518 8.13 18.40 -4.86
CA ARG A 518 7.61 19.45 -5.75
C ARG A 518 6.31 19.99 -5.18
N GLU A 519 6.26 21.30 -4.94
CA GLU A 519 5.03 21.98 -4.51
C GLU A 519 3.98 21.92 -5.62
N ILE A 520 2.73 21.60 -5.24
CA ILE A 520 1.58 21.72 -6.13
C ILE A 520 1.04 23.14 -6.00
N THR A 521 1.18 23.91 -7.07
CA THR A 521 0.83 25.34 -7.12
C THR A 521 -0.29 25.63 -8.10
N THR A 522 -0.50 24.73 -9.08
CA THR A 522 -1.49 24.94 -10.12
C THR A 522 -2.55 23.86 -10.12
N PRO A 523 -3.64 24.19 -10.79
CA PRO A 523 -4.58 23.21 -11.20
C PRO A 523 -4.18 21.87 -11.76
N GLU A 524 -3.48 21.96 -12.86
CA GLU A 524 -3.15 20.85 -13.69
C GLU A 524 -2.22 19.91 -12.92
N GLN A 525 -1.33 20.49 -12.08
CA GLN A 525 -0.46 19.72 -11.20
C GLN A 525 -1.24 18.86 -10.19
N TRP A 526 -2.32 19.38 -9.59
CA TRP A 526 -3.16 18.61 -8.67
C TRP A 526 -3.89 17.49 -9.40
N ALA A 527 -4.49 17.80 -10.55
CA ALA A 527 -5.20 16.81 -11.37
C ALA A 527 -4.25 15.67 -11.79
N THR A 528 -3.06 15.99 -12.30
CA THR A 528 -2.03 15.00 -12.65
C THR A 528 -1.61 14.16 -11.45
N ALA A 529 -1.47 14.75 -10.26
CA ALA A 529 -1.14 13.99 -9.06
C ALA A 529 -2.25 12.98 -8.72
N LEU A 530 -3.53 13.39 -8.79
CA LEU A 530 -4.68 12.52 -8.57
C LEU A 530 -4.80 11.41 -9.64
N GLU A 531 -4.47 11.71 -10.90
CA GLU A 531 -4.41 10.75 -12.00
C GLU A 531 -3.36 9.65 -11.74
N ILE A 532 -2.19 10.04 -11.25
CA ILE A 532 -1.09 9.10 -10.92
C ILE A 532 -1.46 8.18 -9.75
N VAL A 533 -2.22 8.66 -8.76
CA VAL A 533 -2.69 7.82 -7.64
C VAL A 533 -4.03 7.13 -7.91
N GLY A 534 -4.57 7.27 -9.11
CA GLY A 534 -5.78 6.57 -9.56
C GLY A 534 -7.09 7.11 -9.02
N VAL A 535 -7.11 8.35 -8.54
CA VAL A 535 -8.33 9.03 -8.09
C VAL A 535 -9.08 9.66 -9.27
N LEU A 536 -8.36 10.19 -10.25
CA LEU A 536 -8.88 10.73 -11.52
C LEU A 536 -8.48 9.83 -12.70
#